data_AF-A0A358M7D8-F1
#
_entry.id   AF-A0A358M7D8-F1
#
_cell.length_a   1.000
_cell.length_b   1.000
_cell.length_c   1.000
_cell.angle_alpha   90.00
_cell.angle_beta   90.00
_cell.angle_gamma   90.00
#
_symmetry.space_group_name_H-M   'P 1'
#
loop_
_entity.id
_entity.type
_entity.pdbx_description
1 polymer ?
#
loop_
_entity_poly.entity_id
_entity_poly.type
_entity_poly.pdbx_seq_one_letter_code
_entity_poly.pdbx_strand_id
1 'polypeptide(L)'
;GEPAHLSEISIKWFEARAYRYTIQVSREGSVYRTVANRSENTQRGTLTDSFDAQYVRYIKIRVTGTSDDSDWVSIYEVTTNAWWFHTAYDVNEEARTITVPYDPAIVISKEEFIENLGLEGDCEAEVSTGNDATVYYITDGAVLTVAVGDEVYEYELIYE
;
A
#
# COMPACT_ATOMS: atom_id res chain seq x y z
N GLY A 1 5.41 3.16 -10.45
CA GLY A 1 4.04 2.80 -10.06
C GLY A 1 3.37 3.96 -9.39
N GLU A 2 2.09 3.83 -9.10
CA GLU A 2 1.37 4.69 -8.14
C GLU A 2 1.90 4.45 -6.73
N PRO A 3 1.69 5.38 -5.78
CA PRO A 3 1.95 5.09 -4.38
C PRO A 3 0.97 4.03 -3.87
N ALA A 4 1.44 3.19 -2.96
CA ALA A 4 0.68 2.08 -2.38
C ALA A 4 0.80 2.10 -0.86
N HIS A 5 -0.18 1.51 -0.19
CA HIS A 5 -0.13 1.21 1.24
C HIS A 5 0.67 -0.07 1.45
N LEU A 6 1.94 0.09 1.79
CA LEU A 6 2.91 -1.00 1.97
C LEU A 6 3.08 -1.34 3.45
N SER A 7 2.95 -2.61 3.82
CA SER A 7 3.09 -3.09 5.20
C SER A 7 4.17 -4.16 5.38
N GLU A 8 4.64 -4.77 4.29
CA GLU A 8 5.66 -5.82 4.37
C GLU A 8 6.57 -5.81 3.16
N ILE A 9 7.86 -6.08 3.40
CA ILE A 9 8.83 -6.39 2.36
C ILE A 9 9.52 -7.70 2.72
N SER A 10 9.53 -8.66 1.79
CA SER A 10 10.34 -9.87 1.87
C SER A 10 11.47 -9.82 0.84
N ILE A 11 12.68 -10.12 1.27
CA ILE A 11 13.85 -10.13 0.41
C ILE A 11 14.48 -11.51 0.44
N LYS A 12 14.53 -12.16 -0.72
CA LYS A 12 15.29 -13.39 -0.92
C LYS A 12 16.72 -13.04 -1.27
N TRP A 13 17.61 -13.15 -0.30
CA TRP A 13 19.03 -12.87 -0.48
C TRP A 13 19.78 -14.05 -1.11
N PHE A 14 20.96 -13.77 -1.68
CA PHE A 14 21.93 -14.82 -1.99
C PHE A 14 22.30 -15.63 -0.74
N GLU A 15 22.06 -16.94 -0.77
CA GLU A 15 21.95 -17.77 0.44
C GLU A 15 23.28 -18.08 1.16
N ALA A 16 24.44 -17.88 0.51
CA ALA A 16 25.73 -18.25 1.11
C ALA A 16 26.17 -17.31 2.25
N ARG A 17 25.52 -16.16 2.44
CA ARG A 17 25.89 -15.15 3.44
C ARG A 17 24.68 -14.41 4.00
N ALA A 18 24.86 -13.84 5.19
CA ALA A 18 23.90 -12.92 5.77
C ALA A 18 24.20 -11.50 5.29
N TYR A 19 23.15 -10.71 5.10
CA TYR A 19 23.26 -9.30 4.71
C TYR A 19 22.83 -8.41 5.87
N ARG A 20 23.64 -7.40 6.18
CA ARG A 20 23.28 -6.28 7.04
C ARG A 20 22.69 -5.19 6.17
N TYR A 21 21.50 -4.70 6.49
CA TYR A 21 20.80 -3.72 5.66
C TYR A 21 19.81 -2.85 6.44
N THR A 22 19.36 -1.78 5.81
CA THR A 22 18.18 -1.03 6.23
C THR A 22 17.21 -0.92 5.07
N ILE A 23 15.92 -0.99 5.36
CA ILE A 23 14.85 -0.72 4.40
C ILE A 23 14.31 0.67 4.70
N GLN A 24 14.25 1.50 3.67
CA GLN A 24 13.71 2.85 3.75
C GLN A 24 12.65 3.05 2.68
N VAL A 25 11.65 3.88 2.96
CA VAL A 25 10.54 4.15 2.06
C VAL A 25 10.31 5.64 1.88
N SER A 26 9.71 6.03 0.76
CA SER A 26 9.39 7.41 0.43
C SER A 26 8.17 7.51 -0.46
N ARG A 27 7.36 8.55 -0.26
CA ARG A 27 6.28 8.95 -1.19
C ARG A 27 6.85 9.68 -2.40
N GLU A 28 7.75 10.64 -2.16
CA GLU A 28 8.25 11.59 -3.18
C GLU A 28 9.60 11.19 -3.81
N GLY A 29 10.30 10.19 -3.25
CA GLY A 29 11.61 9.73 -3.74
C GLY A 29 12.80 10.63 -3.36
N SER A 30 12.57 11.70 -2.59
CA SER A 30 13.61 12.63 -2.11
C SER A 30 13.91 12.44 -0.61
N VAL A 31 12.86 12.35 0.21
CA VAL A 31 12.96 12.15 1.67
C VAL A 31 12.60 10.71 2.02
N TYR A 32 13.54 9.98 2.61
CA TYR A 32 13.36 8.59 2.99
C TYR A 32 13.33 8.44 4.51
N ARG A 33 12.42 7.60 5.00
CA ARG A 33 12.40 7.15 6.40
C ARG A 33 12.62 5.64 6.47
N THR A 34 13.27 5.20 7.54
CA THR A 34 13.58 3.79 7.76
C THR A 34 12.37 3.06 8.33
N VAL A 35 11.98 1.93 7.73
CA VAL A 35 10.92 1.03 8.21
C VAL A 35 11.46 -0.29 8.76
N ALA A 36 12.67 -0.69 8.36
CA ALA A 36 13.35 -1.84 8.95
C ALA A 36 14.85 -1.57 9.11
N ASN A 37 15.42 -2.00 10.23
CA ASN A 37 16.85 -1.93 10.50
C ASN A 37 17.41 -3.31 10.86
N ARG A 38 18.15 -3.87 9.91
CA ARG A 38 18.83 -5.17 9.98
C ARG A 38 20.35 -4.97 9.97
N SER A 39 20.84 -3.87 10.53
CA SER A 39 22.28 -3.55 10.53
C SER A 39 23.13 -4.54 11.31
N GLU A 40 22.54 -5.36 12.20
CA GLU A 40 23.25 -6.40 12.96
C GLU A 40 22.82 -7.82 12.53
N ASN A 41 22.22 -7.97 11.35
CA ASN A 41 21.68 -9.25 10.91
C ASN A 41 22.78 -10.30 10.66
N THR A 42 22.53 -11.51 11.17
CA THR A 42 23.37 -12.71 10.99
C THR A 42 22.63 -13.85 10.29
N GLN A 43 21.35 -13.66 9.96
CA GLN A 43 20.50 -14.65 9.29
C GLN A 43 20.68 -14.60 7.76
N ARG A 44 20.61 -15.77 7.11
CA ARG A 44 20.73 -15.96 5.66
C ARG A 44 19.38 -16.33 5.06
N GLY A 45 19.29 -16.28 3.73
CA GLY A 45 18.10 -16.71 2.99
C GLY A 45 17.05 -15.61 2.90
N THR A 46 15.78 -15.99 2.91
CA THR A 46 14.66 -15.04 2.84
C THR A 46 14.42 -14.40 4.20
N LEU A 47 14.37 -13.07 4.23
CA LEU A 47 14.00 -12.31 5.42
C LEU A 47 12.81 -11.42 5.10
N THR A 48 11.82 -11.47 5.98
CA THR A 48 10.60 -10.66 5.91
C THR A 48 10.62 -9.62 7.02
N ASP A 49 10.31 -8.39 6.64
CA ASP A 49 10.21 -7.24 7.52
C ASP A 49 8.80 -6.64 7.39
N SER A 50 7.97 -6.82 8.41
CA SER A 50 6.61 -6.27 8.50
C SER A 50 6.61 -5.02 9.40
N PHE A 51 5.77 -4.04 9.08
CA PHE A 51 5.68 -2.75 9.75
C PHE A 51 4.28 -2.14 9.55
N ASP A 52 3.90 -1.16 10.37
CA ASP A 52 2.64 -0.41 10.21
C ASP A 52 2.53 0.09 8.77
N ALA A 53 1.37 -0.01 8.15
CA ALA A 53 1.21 0.32 6.74
C ALA A 53 1.61 1.77 6.42
N GLN A 54 2.22 1.94 5.25
CA GLN A 54 2.83 3.18 4.83
C GLN A 54 2.42 3.54 3.40
N TYR A 55 1.83 4.71 3.21
CA TYR A 55 1.51 5.21 1.87
C TYR A 55 2.76 5.74 1.16
N VAL A 56 3.37 4.94 0.28
CA VAL A 56 4.69 5.18 -0.31
C VAL A 56 4.80 4.69 -1.75
N ARG A 57 5.74 5.25 -2.51
CA ARG A 57 5.98 4.92 -3.91
C ARG A 57 7.35 4.27 -4.15
N TYR A 58 8.31 4.58 -3.30
CA TYR A 58 9.71 4.19 -3.48
C TYR A 58 10.20 3.41 -2.28
N ILE A 59 10.84 2.26 -2.55
CA ILE A 59 11.58 1.46 -1.58
C ILE A 59 13.07 1.64 -1.88
N LYS A 60 13.86 1.78 -0.83
CA LYS A 60 15.33 1.82 -0.87
C LYS A 60 15.87 0.79 0.10
N ILE A 61 16.54 -0.21 -0.44
CA ILE A 61 17.27 -1.23 0.33
C ILE A 61 18.73 -0.80 0.36
N ARG A 62 19.22 -0.39 1.53
CA ARG A 62 20.62 -0.02 1.73
C ARG A 62 21.34 -1.15 2.42
N VAL A 63 22.17 -1.89 1.69
CA VAL A 63 23.06 -2.90 2.27
C VAL A 63 24.26 -2.19 2.90
N THR A 64 24.57 -2.56 4.13
CA THR A 64 25.64 -1.97 4.96
C THR A 64 26.76 -2.97 5.25
N GLY A 65 26.57 -4.25 4.94
CA GLY A 65 27.64 -5.25 4.99
C GLY A 65 27.14 -6.67 4.77
N THR A 66 28.09 -7.60 4.80
CA THR A 66 27.87 -9.04 4.61
C THR A 66 28.59 -9.83 5.70
N SER A 67 28.15 -11.07 5.98
CA SER A 67 28.80 -11.92 7.00
C SER A 67 30.17 -12.47 6.59
N ASP A 68 30.52 -12.41 5.32
CA ASP A 68 31.80 -12.87 4.76
C ASP A 68 32.76 -11.71 4.41
N ASP A 69 32.43 -10.50 4.86
CA ASP A 69 33.17 -9.26 4.63
C ASP A 69 33.43 -8.93 3.16
N SER A 70 32.62 -9.49 2.24
CA SER A 70 32.68 -9.14 0.82
C SER A 70 31.78 -7.95 0.50
N ASP A 71 32.19 -7.14 -0.48
CA ASP A 71 31.38 -6.02 -0.99
C ASP A 71 30.30 -6.45 -2.00
N TRP A 72 30.20 -7.75 -2.31
CA TRP A 72 29.28 -8.26 -3.32
C TRP A 72 27.87 -8.42 -2.76
N VAL A 73 26.93 -7.66 -3.33
CA VAL A 73 25.51 -7.72 -2.99
C VAL A 73 24.74 -8.44 -4.09
N SER A 74 23.89 -9.39 -3.70
CA SER A 74 22.99 -10.08 -4.61
C SER A 74 21.65 -10.37 -3.93
N ILE A 75 20.58 -9.96 -4.61
CA ILE A 75 19.19 -10.19 -4.26
C ILE A 75 18.60 -11.04 -5.38
N TYR A 76 17.92 -12.12 -5.01
CA TYR A 76 17.21 -12.97 -5.95
C TYR A 76 15.79 -12.47 -6.21
N GLU A 77 15.10 -12.00 -5.16
CA GLU A 77 13.71 -11.60 -5.24
C GLU A 77 13.40 -10.56 -4.18
N VAL A 78 12.50 -9.64 -4.51
CA VAL A 78 11.85 -8.73 -3.57
C VAL A 78 10.35 -8.86 -3.79
N THR A 79 9.63 -9.21 -2.73
CA THR A 79 8.16 -9.23 -2.73
C THR A 79 7.66 -8.27 -1.66
N THR A 80 6.42 -7.80 -1.85
CA THR A 80 5.80 -6.81 -0.98
C THR A 80 4.37 -7.20 -0.69
N ASN A 81 3.93 -6.99 0.55
CA ASN A 81 2.50 -6.91 0.85
C ASN A 81 2.09 -5.43 0.78
N ALA A 82 1.33 -5.09 -0.25
CA ALA A 82 0.84 -3.75 -0.48
C ALA A 82 -0.49 -3.79 -1.23
N TRP A 83 -1.29 -2.74 -1.04
CA TRP A 83 -2.49 -2.48 -1.82
C TRP A 83 -2.52 -1.03 -2.32
N TRP A 84 -3.21 -0.79 -3.44
CA TRP A 84 -3.34 0.54 -4.03
C TRP A 84 -4.58 0.67 -4.90
N PHE A 85 -4.96 1.91 -5.19
CA PHE A 85 -5.98 2.24 -6.18
C PHE A 85 -5.36 2.39 -7.57
N HIS A 86 -6.03 1.88 -8.59
CA HIS A 86 -5.78 2.18 -10.00
C HIS A 86 -6.99 2.91 -10.58
N THR A 87 -7.16 4.16 -10.17
CA THR A 87 -8.37 4.92 -10.46
C THR A 87 -8.08 6.31 -11.02
N ALA A 88 -9.05 6.85 -11.76
CA ALA A 88 -9.07 8.23 -12.19
C ALA A 88 -9.78 9.15 -11.18
N TYR A 89 -10.44 8.60 -10.16
CA TYR A 89 -10.98 9.40 -9.06
C TYR A 89 -9.84 10.09 -8.29
N ASP A 90 -10.11 11.28 -7.77
CA ASP A 90 -9.14 11.98 -6.94
C ASP A 90 -9.18 11.41 -5.52
N VAL A 91 -8.11 10.72 -5.13
CA VAL A 91 -7.98 10.10 -3.80
C VAL A 91 -7.10 10.97 -2.92
N ASN A 92 -7.68 11.52 -1.86
CA ASN A 92 -6.95 12.26 -0.84
C ASN A 92 -6.67 11.36 0.37
N GLU A 93 -5.48 10.79 0.41
CA GLU A 93 -5.05 9.91 1.51
C GLU A 93 -4.88 10.61 2.87
N GLU A 94 -4.65 11.92 2.88
CA GLU A 94 -4.51 12.68 4.14
C GLU A 94 -5.89 13.02 4.72
N ALA A 95 -6.82 13.46 3.88
CA ALA A 95 -8.19 13.77 4.28
C ALA A 95 -9.08 12.53 4.40
N ARG A 96 -8.65 11.38 3.86
CA ARG A 96 -9.46 10.15 3.74
C ARG A 96 -10.74 10.42 2.96
N THR A 97 -10.60 10.99 1.77
CA THR A 97 -11.73 11.30 0.88
C THR A 97 -11.46 10.81 -0.54
N ILE A 98 -12.52 10.49 -1.27
CA ILE A 98 -12.47 10.19 -2.71
C ILE A 98 -13.49 11.09 -3.40
N THR A 99 -13.02 11.92 -4.33
CA THR A 99 -13.92 12.77 -5.12
C THR A 99 -14.45 12.01 -6.32
N VAL A 100 -15.78 11.92 -6.39
CA VAL A 100 -16.52 11.25 -7.46
C VAL A 100 -17.22 12.33 -8.30
N PRO A 101 -17.01 12.36 -9.63
CA PRO A 101 -17.69 13.34 -10.49
C PRO A 101 -19.21 13.25 -10.39
N TYR A 102 -19.88 14.35 -10.08
CA TYR A 102 -21.34 14.41 -10.02
C TYR A 102 -21.98 14.62 -11.39
N ASP A 103 -22.84 13.69 -11.79
CA ASP A 103 -23.75 13.87 -12.93
C ASP A 103 -25.18 13.46 -12.51
N PRO A 104 -26.16 14.38 -12.50
CA PRO A 104 -27.54 14.06 -12.11
C PRO A 104 -28.24 13.06 -13.04
N ALA A 105 -27.70 12.79 -14.23
CA ALA A 105 -28.23 11.80 -15.16
C ALA A 105 -27.63 10.39 -14.96
N ILE A 106 -26.56 10.26 -14.17
CA ILE A 106 -25.82 9.02 -13.97
C ILE A 106 -25.94 8.60 -12.51
N VAL A 107 -26.30 7.35 -12.29
CA VAL A 107 -26.27 6.73 -10.96
C VAL A 107 -25.24 5.61 -11.00
N ILE A 108 -24.20 5.75 -10.18
CA ILE A 108 -23.11 4.78 -10.10
C ILE A 108 -23.47 3.73 -9.04
N SER A 109 -23.45 2.46 -9.44
CA SER A 109 -23.65 1.37 -8.47
C SER A 109 -22.43 1.20 -7.56
N LYS A 110 -22.61 0.63 -6.37
CA LYS A 110 -21.49 0.33 -5.46
C LYS A 110 -20.47 -0.61 -6.11
N GLU A 111 -20.95 -1.60 -6.85
CA GLU A 111 -20.12 -2.55 -7.59
C GLU A 111 -19.29 -1.84 -8.67
N GLU A 112 -19.94 -1.05 -9.54
CA GLU A 112 -19.26 -0.26 -10.57
C GLU A 112 -18.26 0.74 -9.97
N PHE A 113 -18.61 1.39 -8.86
CA PHE A 113 -17.69 2.27 -8.15
C PHE A 113 -16.44 1.52 -7.69
N ILE A 114 -16.59 0.36 -7.04
CA ILE A 114 -15.48 -0.47 -6.56
C ILE A 114 -14.64 -1.01 -7.72
N GLU A 115 -15.25 -1.44 -8.81
CA GLU A 115 -14.53 -1.85 -10.04
C GLU A 115 -13.69 -0.69 -10.58
N ASN A 116 -14.24 0.52 -10.63
CA ASN A 116 -13.57 1.72 -11.11
C ASN A 116 -12.48 2.26 -10.15
N LEU A 117 -12.43 1.79 -8.91
CA LEU A 117 -11.29 2.05 -8.02
C LEU A 117 -10.03 1.28 -8.44
N GLY A 118 -10.19 0.20 -9.21
CA GLY A 118 -9.07 -0.63 -9.67
C GLY A 118 -8.21 -1.10 -8.51
N LEU A 119 -8.85 -1.55 -7.42
CA LEU A 119 -8.16 -2.02 -6.23
C LEU A 119 -7.28 -3.23 -6.55
N GLU A 120 -5.99 -3.12 -6.25
CA GLU A 120 -5.02 -4.21 -6.36
C GLU A 120 -4.37 -4.47 -5.00
N GLY A 121 -3.99 -5.72 -4.75
CA GLY A 121 -3.47 -6.20 -3.47
C GLY A 121 -4.40 -7.21 -2.81
N ASP A 122 -4.01 -7.69 -1.62
CA ASP A 122 -4.84 -8.59 -0.79
C ASP A 122 -5.79 -7.75 0.08
N CYS A 123 -6.75 -7.10 -0.57
CA CYS A 123 -7.70 -6.19 0.06
C CYS A 123 -9.13 -6.43 -0.38
N GLU A 124 -10.08 -6.17 0.51
CA GLU A 124 -11.52 -6.22 0.24
C GLU A 124 -12.13 -4.84 0.41
N ALA A 125 -13.14 -4.51 -0.40
CA ALA A 125 -13.79 -3.21 -0.36
C ALA A 125 -15.31 -3.32 -0.26
N GLU A 126 -15.90 -2.45 0.53
CA GLU A 126 -17.36 -2.30 0.69
C GLU A 126 -17.71 -0.81 0.78
N VAL A 127 -18.89 -0.43 0.28
CA VAL A 127 -19.42 0.92 0.47
C VAL A 127 -20.67 0.91 1.34
N SER A 128 -20.62 1.66 2.43
CA SER A 128 -21.75 1.96 3.31
C SER A 128 -22.34 3.33 3.00
N THR A 129 -23.65 3.40 2.88
CA THR A 129 -24.43 4.63 2.66
C THR A 129 -25.14 5.08 3.95
N GLY A 130 -24.76 4.50 5.09
CA GLY A 130 -25.33 4.83 6.40
C GLY A 130 -26.85 4.66 6.45
N ASN A 131 -27.56 5.74 6.80
CA ASN A 131 -29.02 5.76 6.90
C ASN A 131 -29.74 6.07 5.57
N ASP A 132 -29.00 6.29 4.48
CA ASP A 132 -29.62 6.52 3.18
C ASP A 132 -30.33 5.27 2.67
N ALA A 133 -31.47 5.46 2.01
CA ALA A 133 -32.38 4.38 1.62
C ALA A 133 -31.87 3.49 0.46
N THR A 134 -30.69 3.77 -0.09
CA THR A 134 -30.12 3.01 -1.22
C THR A 134 -29.11 1.99 -0.75
N VAL A 135 -29.37 0.72 -1.06
CA VAL A 135 -28.43 -0.39 -0.84
C VAL A 135 -27.54 -0.67 -2.06
N TYR A 136 -27.89 -0.14 -3.24
CA TYR A 136 -27.26 -0.50 -4.52
C TYR A 136 -26.33 0.57 -5.08
N TYR A 137 -26.59 1.84 -4.78
CA TYR A 137 -25.89 2.98 -5.37
C TYR A 137 -25.10 3.76 -4.33
N ILE A 138 -24.01 4.39 -4.77
CA ILE A 138 -23.25 5.32 -3.94
C ILE A 138 -24.00 6.65 -3.79
N THR A 139 -23.75 7.34 -2.69
CA THR A 139 -24.29 8.67 -2.38
C THR A 139 -23.17 9.60 -1.92
N ASP A 140 -23.41 10.91 -2.00
CA ASP A 140 -22.54 11.90 -1.36
C ASP A 140 -22.49 11.63 0.16
N GLY A 141 -21.29 11.63 0.74
CA GLY A 141 -21.06 11.27 2.15
C GLY A 141 -21.09 9.76 2.44
N ALA A 142 -21.24 8.89 1.44
CA ALA A 142 -21.06 7.45 1.62
C ALA A 142 -19.61 7.14 2.04
N VAL A 143 -19.40 6.03 2.73
CA VAL A 143 -18.09 5.60 3.22
C VAL A 143 -17.65 4.33 2.48
N LEU A 144 -16.53 4.42 1.77
CA LEU A 144 -15.79 3.25 1.31
C LEU A 144 -14.94 2.73 2.47
N THR A 145 -15.08 1.45 2.77
CA THR A 145 -14.21 0.71 3.69
C THR A 145 -13.33 -0.23 2.87
N VAL A 146 -12.01 -0.14 3.03
CA VAL A 146 -11.04 -1.08 2.48
C VAL A 146 -10.41 -1.86 3.64
N ALA A 147 -10.62 -3.16 3.66
CA ALA A 147 -10.07 -4.08 4.67
C ALA A 147 -8.85 -4.83 4.13
N VAL A 148 -7.79 -4.91 4.93
CA VAL A 148 -6.51 -5.55 4.57
C VAL A 148 -6.01 -6.35 5.78
N GLY A 149 -6.35 -7.64 5.81
CA GLY A 149 -6.19 -8.42 7.03
C GLY A 149 -7.03 -7.82 8.17
N ASP A 150 -6.37 -7.44 9.26
CA ASP A 150 -7.02 -6.81 10.42
C ASP A 150 -7.06 -5.25 10.33
N GLU A 151 -6.40 -4.66 9.34
CA GLU A 151 -6.35 -3.21 9.14
C GLU A 151 -7.54 -2.72 8.29
N VAL A 152 -8.07 -1.55 8.62
CA VAL A 152 -9.22 -0.96 7.93
C VAL A 152 -8.93 0.49 7.57
N TYR A 153 -9.27 0.86 6.33
CA TYR A 153 -9.16 2.21 5.80
C TYR A 153 -10.54 2.69 5.36
N GLU A 154 -10.98 3.81 5.91
CA GLU A 154 -12.27 4.41 5.56
C GLU A 154 -12.03 5.67 4.75
N TYR A 155 -12.82 5.86 3.69
CA TYR A 155 -12.81 7.05 2.84
C TYR A 155 -14.23 7.58 2.64
N GLU A 156 -14.43 8.87 2.92
CA GLU A 156 -15.70 9.55 2.62
C GLU A 156 -15.76 9.90 1.12
N LEU A 157 -16.87 9.59 0.47
CA LEU A 157 -17.11 9.94 -0.92
C LEU A 157 -17.68 11.35 -1.00
N ILE A 158 -17.06 12.20 -1.83
CA ILE A 158 -17.50 13.58 -2.05
C ILE A 158 -17.92 13.72 -3.51
N TYR A 159 -19.14 14.18 -3.74
CA TYR A 159 -19.67 14.42 -5.08
C TYR A 159 -19.37 15.85 -5.52
N GLU A 160 -18.57 16.01 -6.59
CA GLU A 160 -18.21 17.33 -7.15
C GLU A 160 -18.34 17.40 -8.68
#